data_AF-A0A9E7KBS6-F1
#
_entry.id   AF-A0A9E7KBS6-F1
#
_cell.length_a   1.000
_cell.length_b   1.000
_cell.length_c   1.000
_cell.angle_alpha   90.00
_cell.angle_beta   90.00
_cell.angle_gamma   90.00
#
_symmetry.space_group_name_H-M   'P 1'
#
loop_
_entity.id
_entity.type
_entity.pdbx_description
1 polymer ?
#
loop_
_entity_poly.entity_id
_entity_poly.type
_entity_poly.pdbx_seq_one_letter_code
_entity_poly.pdbx_strand_id
1 'polypeptide(L)'
;MAKQMGVFCFPAGATMPLHDHPGMVVLTKVLCGSVSWNAYDWVSNPGKSEHLPLSSTPLISSRVDDPIEVLLADGLAKVVAEERILQASTRTSVLFPRSGGNIHSFTALTPCAILDVLTPPYSDELGRPSTYYIDIPIPWLPGKLEPAAFCWLSQSWENDEMWMHSGFCILEETELPDDLVVAGAPYLGPELIVADEEEEEEEEEEEEEEEEEDADYMY
;
A
#
# COMPACT_ATOMS: atom_id res chain seq x y z
N MET A 1 19.48 -2.84 -3.50
CA MET A 1 18.09 -2.63 -4.06
C MET A 1 17.72 -1.15 -3.99
N ALA A 2 17.11 -0.57 -5.02
CA ALA A 2 16.75 0.87 -5.00
C ALA A 2 15.70 1.19 -3.92
N LYS A 3 15.92 2.29 -3.19
CA LYS A 3 15.02 2.79 -2.13
C LYS A 3 14.82 4.30 -2.30
N GLN A 4 13.68 4.82 -1.88
CA GLN A 4 13.43 6.26 -1.82
C GLN A 4 12.86 6.63 -0.46
N MET A 5 13.35 7.74 0.11
CA MET A 5 12.82 8.32 1.34
C MET A 5 12.21 9.68 1.02
N GLY A 6 11.01 9.94 1.53
CA GLY A 6 10.30 11.20 1.33
C GLY A 6 9.61 11.65 2.62
N VAL A 7 9.59 12.97 2.86
CA VAL A 7 8.77 13.56 3.92
C VAL A 7 7.70 14.43 3.29
N PHE A 8 6.45 14.08 3.51
CA PHE A 8 5.28 14.83 3.06
C PHE A 8 4.78 15.72 4.19
N CYS A 9 4.79 17.03 3.96
CA CYS A 9 4.29 18.03 4.90
C CYS A 9 2.90 18.51 4.44
N PHE A 10 1.87 18.24 5.23
CA PHE A 10 0.50 18.61 4.90
C PHE A 10 0.01 19.78 5.77
N PRO A 11 -0.64 20.81 5.19
CA PRO A 11 -1.49 21.70 5.98
C PRO A 11 -2.74 20.95 6.45
N ALA A 12 -3.38 21.45 7.51
CA ALA A 12 -4.63 20.86 7.99
C ALA A 12 -5.71 20.86 6.90
N GLY A 13 -6.41 19.74 6.74
CA GLY A 13 -7.44 19.52 5.73
C GLY A 13 -6.93 19.09 4.37
N ALA A 14 -5.62 19.12 4.11
CA ALA A 14 -5.08 18.59 2.85
C ALA A 14 -5.15 17.06 2.81
N THR A 15 -5.36 16.54 1.62
CA THR A 15 -5.53 15.10 1.38
C THR A 15 -4.52 14.63 0.34
N MET A 16 -3.82 13.55 0.64
CA MET A 16 -3.23 12.69 -0.39
C MET A 16 -4.36 11.74 -0.84
N PRO A 17 -4.85 11.84 -2.09
CA PRO A 17 -5.96 11.02 -2.57
C PRO A 17 -5.66 9.53 -2.50
N LEU A 18 -6.70 8.71 -2.61
CA LEU A 18 -6.56 7.26 -2.59
C LEU A 18 -5.69 6.78 -3.76
N HIS A 19 -4.58 6.10 -3.48
CA HIS A 19 -3.62 5.64 -4.48
C HIS A 19 -2.98 4.31 -4.10
N ASP A 20 -2.47 3.56 -5.09
CA ASP A 20 -1.79 2.28 -4.90
C ASP A 20 -0.25 2.40 -4.93
N HIS A 21 0.42 1.33 -4.48
CA HIS A 21 1.88 1.20 -4.48
C HIS A 21 2.30 -0.13 -5.16
N PRO A 22 2.28 -0.22 -6.50
CA PRO A 22 2.35 -1.49 -7.22
C PRO A 22 3.71 -2.18 -7.06
N GLY A 23 3.70 -3.36 -6.44
CA GLY A 23 4.92 -4.17 -6.24
C GLY A 23 5.85 -3.63 -5.15
N MET A 24 5.39 -2.71 -4.31
CA MET A 24 6.23 -2.01 -3.34
C MET A 24 5.95 -2.46 -1.89
N VAL A 25 6.99 -2.40 -1.07
CA VAL A 25 6.88 -2.35 0.39
C VAL A 25 7.12 -0.92 0.82
N VAL A 26 6.22 -0.36 1.62
CA VAL A 26 6.33 1.01 2.12
C VAL A 26 6.22 1.04 3.63
N LEU A 27 7.20 1.70 4.26
CA LEU A 27 7.20 2.02 5.68
C LEU A 27 6.72 3.45 5.86
N THR A 28 5.67 3.65 6.65
CA THR A 28 5.09 4.97 6.88
C THR A 28 5.11 5.33 8.36
N LYS A 29 5.62 6.52 8.67
CA LYS A 29 5.66 7.06 10.04
C LYS A 29 5.23 8.51 10.08
N VAL A 30 4.17 8.81 10.83
CA VAL A 30 3.85 10.19 11.20
C VAL A 30 4.92 10.71 12.16
N LEU A 31 5.59 11.82 11.80
CA LEU A 31 6.63 12.45 12.59
C LEU A 31 6.07 13.49 13.56
N CYS A 32 5.06 14.25 13.12
CA CYS A 32 4.34 15.23 13.92
C CYS A 32 2.91 15.43 13.38
N GLY A 33 2.04 15.98 14.22
CA GLY A 33 0.62 16.18 13.89
C GLY A 33 -0.17 14.87 13.87
N SER A 34 -1.28 14.87 13.13
CA SER A 34 -2.24 13.76 13.08
C SER A 34 -2.93 13.70 11.72
N VAL A 35 -3.13 12.48 11.23
CA VAL A 35 -3.83 12.22 9.95
C VAL A 35 -4.92 11.18 10.16
N SER A 36 -6.00 11.29 9.39
CA SER A 36 -6.92 10.19 9.13
C SER A 36 -6.36 9.34 8.00
N TRP A 37 -6.37 8.02 8.16
CA TRP A 37 -5.84 7.05 7.22
C TRP A 37 -6.92 6.03 6.87
N ASN A 38 -7.23 5.96 5.58
CA ASN A 38 -8.06 4.90 5.00
C ASN A 38 -7.15 3.99 4.18
N ALA A 39 -7.38 2.68 4.25
CA ALA A 39 -6.53 1.71 3.59
C ALA A 39 -7.31 0.48 3.15
N TYR A 40 -6.90 -0.09 2.02
CA TYR A 40 -7.57 -1.18 1.35
C TYR A 40 -6.55 -2.13 0.71
N ASP A 41 -6.96 -3.39 0.54
CA ASP A 41 -6.22 -4.39 -0.24
C ASP A 41 -7.18 -5.03 -1.25
N TRP A 42 -6.72 -5.28 -2.48
CA TRP A 42 -7.50 -5.99 -3.48
C TRP A 42 -7.93 -7.38 -3.00
N VAL A 43 -9.16 -7.78 -3.29
CA VAL A 43 -9.61 -9.15 -3.02
C VAL A 43 -9.12 -10.06 -4.15
N SER A 44 -8.33 -11.08 -3.79
CA SER A 44 -7.87 -12.10 -4.75
C SER A 44 -8.86 -13.26 -4.82
N ASN A 45 -9.03 -13.87 -6.00
CA ASN A 45 -9.90 -15.03 -6.16
C ASN A 45 -9.25 -16.26 -5.49
N PRO A 46 -9.82 -16.85 -4.42
CA PRO A 46 -9.18 -17.94 -3.68
C PRO A 46 -9.00 -19.24 -4.49
N GLY A 47 -9.51 -19.34 -5.73
CA GLY A 47 -9.44 -20.52 -6.58
C GLY A 47 -8.53 -20.45 -7.82
N LYS A 48 -7.87 -19.32 -8.13
CA LYS A 48 -6.99 -19.18 -9.31
C LYS A 48 -5.55 -18.90 -8.85
N SER A 49 -4.66 -19.87 -9.06
CA SER A 49 -3.23 -19.77 -8.73
C SER A 49 -2.52 -18.70 -9.59
N GLU A 50 -1.70 -17.89 -8.93
CA GLU A 50 -1.17 -16.57 -9.31
C GLU A 50 0.10 -16.61 -10.21
N HIS A 51 0.14 -17.45 -11.25
CA HIS A 51 1.32 -17.57 -12.12
C HIS A 51 1.18 -16.98 -13.52
N LEU A 52 0.45 -15.88 -13.70
CA LEU A 52 0.47 -15.14 -14.98
C LEU A 52 0.48 -13.61 -14.74
N PRO A 53 1.29 -12.85 -15.50
CA PRO A 53 1.28 -11.40 -15.44
C PRO A 53 -0.08 -10.88 -15.92
N LEU A 54 -0.52 -9.79 -15.29
CA LEU A 54 -1.74 -9.05 -15.65
C LEU A 54 -1.59 -8.50 -17.08
N SER A 55 -1.91 -9.31 -18.08
CA SER A 55 -1.97 -8.88 -19.49
C SER A 55 -3.36 -8.33 -19.76
N SER A 56 -3.41 -7.02 -19.97
CA SER A 56 -4.56 -6.23 -20.36
C SER A 56 -5.18 -6.73 -21.67
N THR A 57 -6.16 -7.63 -21.59
CA THR A 57 -7.19 -7.78 -22.64
C THR A 57 -8.52 -8.16 -21.99
N PRO A 58 -9.59 -7.38 -22.15
CA PRO A 58 -10.92 -7.84 -21.77
C PRO A 58 -11.35 -8.85 -22.83
N LEU A 59 -11.15 -10.14 -22.55
CA LEU A 59 -11.90 -11.16 -23.27
C LEU A 59 -13.33 -11.03 -22.77
N ILE A 60 -14.16 -10.34 -23.56
CA ILE A 60 -15.62 -10.43 -23.48
C ILE A 60 -15.96 -11.90 -23.71
N SER A 61 -15.98 -12.68 -22.63
CA SER A 61 -16.63 -13.97 -22.57
C SER A 61 -18.08 -13.71 -22.26
N SER A 62 -18.89 -13.75 -23.31
CA SER A 62 -20.34 -13.76 -23.21
C SER A 62 -20.79 -14.90 -22.29
N ARG A 63 -21.19 -14.54 -21.06
CA ARG A 63 -21.78 -15.30 -19.94
C ARG A 63 -20.89 -15.26 -18.69
N VAL A 64 -21.01 -14.18 -17.92
CA VAL A 64 -20.62 -14.14 -16.51
C VAL A 64 -21.89 -13.98 -15.68
N ASP A 65 -22.51 -15.11 -15.33
CA ASP A 65 -23.66 -15.16 -14.40
C ASP A 65 -23.19 -15.47 -12.96
N ASP A 66 -21.89 -15.33 -12.65
CA ASP A 66 -21.37 -15.43 -11.27
C ASP A 66 -21.22 -14.03 -10.66
N PRO A 67 -22.07 -13.67 -9.68
CA PRO A 67 -22.01 -12.38 -9.00
C PRO A 67 -20.65 -12.06 -8.37
N ILE A 68 -19.85 -13.06 -8.00
CA ILE A 68 -18.52 -12.87 -7.40
C ILE A 68 -17.51 -12.46 -8.46
N GLU A 69 -17.52 -13.09 -9.64
CA GLU A 69 -16.62 -12.71 -10.73
C GLU A 69 -16.92 -11.29 -11.22
N VAL A 70 -18.19 -10.86 -11.19
CA VAL A 70 -18.58 -9.47 -11.50
C VAL A 70 -17.99 -8.50 -10.49
N LEU A 71 -18.16 -8.73 -9.17
CA LEU A 71 -17.59 -7.84 -8.16
C LEU A 71 -16.06 -7.76 -8.23
N LEU A 72 -15.39 -8.89 -8.44
CA LEU A 72 -13.94 -8.92 -8.62
C LEU A 72 -13.51 -8.13 -9.87
N ALA A 73 -14.24 -8.29 -10.99
CA ALA A 73 -13.99 -7.53 -12.21
C ALA A 73 -14.27 -6.02 -12.05
N ASP A 74 -15.22 -5.67 -11.19
CA ASP A 74 -15.59 -4.29 -10.88
C ASP A 74 -14.63 -3.63 -9.88
N GLY A 75 -13.62 -4.32 -9.35
CA GLY A 75 -12.62 -3.73 -8.46
C GLY A 75 -12.93 -3.92 -6.96
N LEU A 76 -13.39 -5.10 -6.56
CA LEU A 76 -13.61 -5.42 -5.16
C LEU A 76 -12.32 -5.33 -4.32
N ALA A 77 -12.36 -4.49 -3.29
CA ALA A 77 -11.30 -4.34 -2.30
C ALA A 77 -11.82 -4.60 -0.89
N LYS A 78 -10.96 -5.13 -0.04
CA LYS A 78 -11.17 -5.28 1.39
C LYS A 78 -10.72 -4.01 2.10
N VAL A 79 -11.53 -3.53 3.04
CA VAL A 79 -11.17 -2.43 3.94
C VAL A 79 -10.19 -2.95 4.99
N VAL A 80 -9.00 -2.35 5.03
CA VAL A 80 -7.93 -2.63 6.01
C VAL A 80 -8.02 -1.66 7.18
N ALA A 81 -8.30 -0.39 6.90
CA ALA A 81 -8.53 0.64 7.88
C ALA A 81 -9.54 1.66 7.36
N GLU A 82 -10.45 2.08 8.24
CA GLU A 82 -11.44 3.13 7.97
C GLU A 82 -11.27 4.21 9.05
N GLU A 83 -11.03 5.44 8.61
CA GLU A 83 -10.80 6.65 9.42
C GLU A 83 -9.83 6.46 10.59
N ARG A 84 -8.81 5.61 10.40
CA ARG A 84 -7.85 5.33 11.46
C ARG A 84 -6.95 6.53 11.69
N ILE A 85 -6.93 7.04 12.91
CA ILE A 85 -6.07 8.17 13.24
C ILE A 85 -4.63 7.69 13.48
N LEU A 86 -3.68 8.23 12.71
CA LEU A 86 -2.25 8.06 12.91
C LEU A 86 -1.62 9.35 13.45
N GLN A 87 -0.73 9.22 14.42
CA GLN A 87 -0.03 10.32 15.09
C GLN A 87 1.42 9.94 15.36
N ALA A 88 2.23 10.88 15.85
CA ALA A 88 3.64 10.63 16.17
C ALA A 88 3.88 9.46 17.16
N SER A 89 2.93 9.21 18.06
CA SER A 89 2.96 8.09 19.01
C SER A 89 2.57 6.73 18.39
N THR A 90 1.90 6.74 17.23
CA THR A 90 1.50 5.51 16.54
C THR A 90 2.73 4.80 16.01
N ARG A 91 2.78 3.47 16.14
CA ARG A 91 3.87 2.66 15.56
C ARG A 91 3.96 2.89 14.05
N THR A 92 5.14 2.69 13.48
CA THR A 92 5.35 2.69 12.02
C THR A 92 4.40 1.68 11.38
N SER A 93 3.69 2.11 10.35
CA SER A 93 2.86 1.25 9.51
C SER A 93 3.72 0.63 8.41
N VAL A 94 3.37 -0.58 7.98
CA VAL A 94 4.00 -1.27 6.85
C VAL A 94 2.91 -1.76 5.92
N LEU A 95 3.03 -1.44 4.64
CA LEU A 95 2.27 -2.10 3.58
C LEU A 95 3.20 -2.96 2.73
N PHE A 96 2.63 -3.99 2.14
CA PHE A 96 3.24 -4.93 1.22
C PHE A 96 2.54 -4.86 -0.14
N PRO A 97 3.07 -5.51 -1.20
CA PRO A 97 2.47 -5.44 -2.53
C PRO A 97 1.01 -5.90 -2.62
N ARG A 98 0.52 -6.69 -1.66
CA ARG A 98 -0.84 -7.27 -1.66
C ARG A 98 -1.49 -7.29 -0.28
N SER A 99 -0.91 -6.64 0.71
CA SER A 99 -1.44 -6.67 2.07
C SER A 99 -1.00 -5.46 2.89
N GLY A 100 -1.75 -5.18 3.95
CA GLY A 100 -1.41 -4.11 4.89
C GLY A 100 -1.90 -2.73 4.45
N GLY A 101 -2.74 -2.67 3.41
CA GLY A 101 -3.29 -1.42 2.89
C GLY A 101 -2.46 -0.85 1.76
N ASN A 102 -2.22 -1.66 0.71
CA ASN A 102 -1.46 -1.23 -0.47
C ASN A 102 -2.11 -0.04 -1.18
N ILE A 103 -3.44 0.05 -1.14
CA ILE A 103 -4.18 1.22 -1.60
C ILE A 103 -4.56 2.05 -0.38
N HIS A 104 -4.17 3.32 -0.31
CA HIS A 104 -4.49 4.15 0.84
C HIS A 104 -4.64 5.65 0.54
N SER A 105 -5.24 6.37 1.48
CA SER A 105 -5.32 7.83 1.46
C SER A 105 -4.97 8.42 2.84
N PHE A 106 -4.47 9.65 2.84
CA PHE A 106 -4.20 10.42 4.04
C PHE A 106 -4.95 11.73 4.01
N THR A 107 -5.71 12.03 5.05
CA THR A 107 -6.31 13.36 5.25
C THR A 107 -5.74 13.98 6.52
N ALA A 108 -5.01 15.08 6.37
CA ALA A 108 -4.39 15.77 7.50
C ALA A 108 -5.45 16.39 8.42
N LEU A 109 -5.51 15.94 9.68
CA LEU A 109 -6.43 16.50 10.69
C LEU A 109 -5.84 17.74 11.36
N THR A 110 -4.51 17.77 11.46
CA THR A 110 -3.71 18.92 11.90
C THR A 110 -2.55 19.10 10.92
N PRO A 111 -1.84 20.24 10.92
CA PRO A 111 -0.59 20.33 10.15
C PRO A 111 0.35 19.22 10.59
N CYS A 112 0.82 18.41 9.65
CA CYS A 112 1.55 17.18 9.95
C CYS A 112 2.69 16.92 8.98
N ALA A 113 3.62 16.07 9.39
CA ALA A 113 4.68 15.54 8.55
C ALA A 113 4.65 14.00 8.60
N ILE A 114 4.67 13.36 7.43
CA ILE A 114 4.69 11.91 7.27
C ILE A 114 5.98 11.54 6.56
N LEU A 115 6.75 10.61 7.13
CA LEU A 115 7.91 10.00 6.51
C LEU A 115 7.48 8.69 5.84
N ASP A 116 7.81 8.55 4.56
CA ASP A 116 7.70 7.30 3.82
C ASP A 116 9.07 6.80 3.36
N VAL A 117 9.26 5.48 3.44
CA VAL A 117 10.39 4.76 2.83
C VAL A 117 9.83 3.72 1.87
N LEU A 118 10.12 3.89 0.58
CA LEU A 118 9.56 3.12 -0.53
C LEU A 118 10.61 2.16 -1.07
N THR A 119 10.25 0.89 -1.20
CA THR A 119 11.14 -0.17 -1.72
C THR A 119 10.42 -1.15 -2.65
N PRO A 120 10.71 -1.15 -3.97
CA PRO A 120 11.40 -0.09 -4.72
C PRO A 120 10.55 1.20 -4.79
N PRO A 121 11.09 2.32 -5.31
CA PRO A 121 10.27 3.48 -5.64
C PRO A 121 9.39 3.25 -6.88
N TYR A 122 8.41 4.15 -7.04
CA TYR A 122 7.64 4.31 -8.27
C TYR A 122 8.55 4.51 -9.48
N SER A 123 8.10 4.04 -10.64
CA SER A 123 8.79 4.19 -11.91
C SER A 123 7.84 3.86 -13.05
N ASP A 124 7.45 4.86 -13.84
CA ASP A 124 6.64 4.65 -15.04
C ASP A 124 7.35 3.73 -16.04
N GLU A 125 8.67 3.92 -16.22
CA GLU A 125 9.51 3.13 -17.13
C GLU A 125 9.55 1.64 -16.77
N LEU A 126 9.50 1.32 -15.47
CA LEU A 126 9.50 -0.05 -14.96
C LEU A 126 8.10 -0.57 -14.64
N GLY A 127 7.04 0.10 -15.11
CA GLY A 127 5.66 -0.36 -14.97
C GLY A 127 5.11 -0.27 -13.54
N ARG A 128 5.59 0.69 -12.75
CA ARG A 128 5.11 0.99 -11.40
C ARG A 128 4.69 2.48 -11.29
N PRO A 129 3.73 2.96 -12.09
CA PRO A 129 3.13 4.28 -11.87
C PRO A 129 2.30 4.26 -10.56
N SER A 130 1.95 5.43 -10.04
CA SER A 130 0.90 5.52 -9.03
C SER A 130 -0.45 5.65 -9.72
N THR A 131 -1.43 4.83 -9.31
CA THR A 131 -2.81 4.86 -9.81
C THR A 131 -3.71 5.42 -8.73
N TYR A 132 -4.68 6.26 -9.10
CA TYR A 132 -5.61 6.90 -8.16
C TYR A 132 -6.99 6.25 -8.24
N TYR A 133 -7.72 6.26 -7.12
CA TYR A 133 -9.02 5.61 -6.99
C TYR A 133 -10.04 6.48 -6.27
N ILE A 134 -11.31 6.16 -6.47
CA ILE A 134 -12.41 6.51 -5.56
C ILE A 134 -12.97 5.23 -4.95
N ASP A 135 -13.37 5.27 -3.68
CA ASP A 135 -14.03 4.16 -3.03
C ASP A 135 -15.55 4.32 -3.06
N ILE A 136 -16.23 3.30 -3.57
CA ILE A 136 -17.67 3.20 -3.67
C ILE A 136 -18.10 2.13 -2.68
N PRO A 137 -18.71 2.50 -1.54
CA PRO A 137 -19.04 1.49 -0.57
C PRO A 137 -20.16 0.61 -1.11
N ILE A 138 -20.16 -0.67 -0.72
CA ILE A 138 -21.12 -1.66 -1.22
C ILE A 138 -22.60 -1.41 -0.83
N PRO A 139 -22.96 -0.81 0.34
CA PRO A 139 -24.37 -0.59 0.69
C PRO A 139 -25.07 0.44 -0.21
N TRP A 140 -24.33 1.10 -1.11
CA TRP A 140 -24.80 2.14 -2.02
C TRP A 140 -25.13 1.59 -3.42
N LEU A 141 -24.96 0.28 -3.67
CA LEU A 141 -25.40 -0.38 -4.90
C LEU A 141 -26.90 -0.73 -4.79
N PRO A 142 -27.83 0.00 -5.45
CA PRO A 142 -29.26 -0.28 -5.33
C PRO A 142 -29.61 -1.67 -5.90
N GLY A 143 -29.99 -2.60 -5.01
CA GLY A 143 -30.71 -3.84 -5.35
C GLY A 143 -29.91 -5.04 -5.89
N LYS A 144 -28.59 -5.15 -5.69
CA LYS A 144 -27.73 -6.09 -6.45
C LYS A 144 -26.58 -6.76 -5.69
N LEU A 145 -26.78 -7.26 -4.47
CA LEU A 145 -25.94 -8.36 -3.99
C LEU A 145 -26.79 -9.62 -3.89
N GLU A 146 -26.59 -10.53 -4.83
CA GLU A 146 -27.18 -11.87 -4.75
C GLU A 146 -26.77 -12.52 -3.41
N PRO A 147 -27.66 -13.28 -2.75
CA PRO A 147 -27.38 -13.91 -1.45
C PRO A 147 -26.08 -14.73 -1.44
N ALA A 148 -25.68 -15.29 -2.58
CA ALA A 148 -24.41 -16.01 -2.74
C ALA A 148 -23.17 -15.11 -2.60
N ALA A 149 -23.16 -13.92 -3.21
CA ALA A 149 -22.08 -12.95 -3.06
C ALA A 149 -22.01 -12.42 -1.62
N PHE A 150 -23.17 -12.16 -1.01
CA PHE A 150 -23.23 -11.77 0.39
C PHE A 150 -22.69 -12.87 1.32
N CYS A 151 -23.12 -14.13 1.14
CA CYS A 151 -22.61 -15.27 1.90
C CYS A 151 -21.11 -15.46 1.69
N TRP A 152 -20.58 -15.29 0.48
CA TRP A 152 -19.15 -15.40 0.21
C TRP A 152 -18.34 -14.30 0.90
N LEU A 153 -18.77 -13.03 0.80
CA LEU A 153 -18.15 -11.91 1.52
C LEU A 153 -18.16 -12.15 3.04
N SER A 154 -19.27 -12.67 3.57
CA SER A 154 -19.40 -12.97 5.01
C SER A 154 -18.54 -14.14 5.50
N GLN A 155 -18.23 -15.12 4.64
CA GLN A 155 -17.40 -16.28 4.98
C GLN A 155 -15.89 -15.96 4.96
N SER A 156 -15.49 -14.81 4.43
CA SER A 156 -14.11 -14.31 4.49
C SER A 156 -13.75 -13.74 5.87
N TRP A 157 -14.62 -13.84 6.88
CA TRP A 157 -14.43 -13.23 8.19
C TRP A 157 -14.65 -14.21 9.34
N GLU A 158 -13.75 -14.18 10.34
CA GLU A 158 -13.74 -15.08 11.50
C GLU A 158 -14.06 -14.40 12.86
N ASN A 159 -14.55 -13.16 12.94
CA ASN A 159 -14.83 -12.52 14.25
C ASN A 159 -16.11 -11.67 14.36
N ASP A 160 -16.76 -11.77 15.52
CA ASP A 160 -18.09 -11.26 15.85
C ASP A 160 -18.29 -9.72 15.86
N GLU A 161 -19.51 -9.31 15.50
CA GLU A 161 -20.27 -8.13 15.99
C GLU A 161 -20.00 -6.69 15.49
N MET A 162 -19.76 -6.46 14.18
CA MET A 162 -19.84 -5.11 13.58
C MET A 162 -20.48 -5.09 12.17
N TRP A 163 -21.64 -5.73 12.02
CA TRP A 163 -22.27 -6.06 10.74
C TRP A 163 -22.90 -4.89 9.95
N MET A 164 -22.53 -3.62 10.19
CA MET A 164 -23.17 -2.47 9.51
C MET A 164 -22.22 -1.55 8.72
N HIS A 165 -20.92 -1.83 8.68
CA HIS A 165 -19.98 -1.12 7.81
C HIS A 165 -19.29 -2.21 7.00
N SER A 166 -19.63 -2.31 5.72
CA SER A 166 -19.21 -3.40 4.86
C SER A 166 -17.68 -3.36 4.79
N GLY A 167 -16.98 -4.38 5.29
CA GLY A 167 -15.51 -4.47 5.23
C GLY A 167 -14.94 -4.62 3.81
N PHE A 168 -15.73 -4.24 2.81
CA PHE A 168 -15.42 -4.27 1.39
C PHE A 168 -16.03 -3.05 0.71
N CYS A 169 -15.34 -2.55 -0.31
CA CYS A 169 -15.79 -1.51 -1.21
C CYS A 169 -15.46 -1.91 -2.65
N ILE A 170 -16.00 -1.17 -3.60
CA ILE A 170 -15.51 -1.16 -4.98
C ILE A 170 -14.54 0.02 -5.11
N LEU A 171 -13.37 -0.21 -5.70
CA LEU A 171 -12.44 0.85 -6.06
C LEU A 171 -12.50 1.08 -7.56
N GLU A 172 -12.86 2.30 -7.97
CA GLU A 172 -12.87 2.72 -9.37
C GLU A 172 -11.67 3.63 -9.61
N GLU A 173 -10.89 3.35 -10.66
CA GLU A 173 -9.76 4.19 -11.07
C GLU A 173 -10.26 5.58 -11.48
N THR A 174 -9.53 6.61 -11.08
CA THR A 174 -9.83 8.01 -11.42
C THR A 174 -8.57 8.72 -11.89
N GLU A 175 -8.76 9.80 -12.65
CA GLU A 175 -7.67 10.73 -12.92
C GLU A 175 -7.22 11.42 -11.63
N LEU A 176 -5.95 11.84 -11.61
CA LEU A 176 -5.39 12.64 -10.53
C LEU A 176 -6.21 13.93 -10.34
N PRO A 177 -6.67 14.26 -9.13
CA PRO A 177 -7.42 15.50 -8.90
C PRO A 177 -6.61 16.75 -9.28
N ASP A 178 -7.23 17.67 -10.02
CA ASP A 178 -6.62 18.93 -10.48
C ASP A 178 -6.14 19.84 -9.34
N ASP A 179 -6.71 19.68 -8.14
CA ASP A 179 -6.37 20.45 -6.95
C ASP A 179 -5.24 19.82 -6.11
N LEU A 180 -4.75 18.63 -6.47
CA LEU A 180 -3.57 18.05 -5.85
C LEU A 180 -2.31 18.75 -6.36
N VAL A 181 -1.66 19.49 -5.46
CA VAL A 181 -0.38 20.13 -5.75
C VAL A 181 0.68 19.62 -4.77
N VAL A 182 1.67 18.89 -5.29
CA VAL A 182 2.85 18.46 -4.54
C VAL A 182 4.06 19.28 -4.99
N ALA A 183 4.55 20.14 -4.11
CA ALA A 183 5.73 20.96 -4.37
C ALA A 183 6.96 20.36 -3.69
N GLY A 184 7.99 20.03 -4.48
CA GLY A 184 9.27 19.58 -3.95
C GLY A 184 10.02 20.72 -3.25
N ALA A 185 10.72 20.39 -2.18
CA ALA A 185 11.63 21.29 -1.47
C ALA A 185 12.95 20.57 -1.18
N PRO A 186 14.10 21.28 -1.21
CA PRO A 186 15.37 20.67 -0.82
C PRO A 186 15.33 20.26 0.65
N TYR A 187 15.97 19.13 0.96
CA TYR A 187 16.16 18.70 2.33
C TYR A 187 17.21 19.60 3.01
N LEU A 188 16.86 20.14 4.18
CA LEU A 188 17.71 21.08 4.95
C LEU A 188 18.05 20.53 6.34
N GLY A 189 17.83 19.25 6.58
CA GLY A 189 18.20 18.60 7.84
C GLY A 189 19.67 18.21 7.90
N PRO A 190 20.08 17.44 8.94
CA PRO A 190 21.44 16.92 9.06
C PRO A 190 21.86 16.11 7.83
N GLU A 191 23.14 16.17 7.48
CA GLU A 191 23.69 15.41 6.36
C GLU A 191 23.36 13.91 6.45
N LEU A 192 22.94 13.34 5.33
CA LEU A 192 22.69 11.91 5.20
C LEU A 192 23.96 11.26 4.69
N ILE A 193 24.62 10.49 5.54
CA ILE A 193 25.74 9.63 5.15
C ILE A 193 25.14 8.35 4.58
N VAL A 194 25.39 8.09 3.31
CA VAL A 194 25.03 6.83 2.67
C VAL A 194 26.28 5.96 2.78
N ALA A 195 26.19 4.85 3.53
CA ALA A 195 27.25 3.85 3.50
C ALA A 195 27.25 3.24 2.08
N ASP A 196 28.39 3.27 1.43
CA ASP A 196 28.54 2.61 0.14
C ASP A 196 28.47 1.09 0.39
N GLU A 197 27.61 0.37 -0.35
CA GLU A 197 27.45 -1.09 -0.20
C GLU A 197 28.79 -1.84 -0.43
N GLU A 198 29.79 -1.19 -1.05
CA GLU A 198 31.16 -1.71 -1.22
C GLU A 198 31.98 -1.71 0.08
N GLU A 199 31.76 -0.76 1.01
CA GLU A 199 32.47 -0.73 2.30
C GLU A 199 31.98 -1.82 3.26
N GLU A 200 30.70 -2.22 3.18
CA GLU A 200 30.16 -3.32 4.00
C GLU A 200 30.67 -4.70 3.51
N GLU A 201 30.86 -4.90 2.19
CA GLU A 201 31.46 -6.13 1.66
C GLU A 201 32.97 -6.22 2.00
N GLU A 202 33.71 -5.10 1.98
CA GLU A 202 35.13 -5.07 2.41
C GLU A 202 35.29 -5.33 3.92
N GLU A 203 34.41 -4.81 4.78
CA GLU A 203 34.42 -5.09 6.23
C GLU A 203 34.07 -6.57 6.53
N GLU A 204 33.14 -7.18 5.80
CA GLU A 204 32.83 -8.62 5.95
C GLU A 204 33.97 -9.52 5.47
N GLU A 205 34.67 -9.17 4.38
CA GLU A 205 35.85 -9.90 3.90
C GLU A 205 37.04 -9.78 4.87
N GLU A 206 37.28 -8.61 5.48
CA GLU A 206 38.34 -8.43 6.48
C GLU A 206 38.05 -9.21 7.78
N GLU A 207 36.79 -9.29 8.23
CA GLU A 207 36.42 -10.12 9.39
C GLU A 207 36.57 -11.63 9.11
N GLU A 208 36.28 -12.11 7.89
CA GLU A 208 36.52 -13.50 7.50
C GLU A 208 38.02 -13.84 7.40
N GLU A 209 38.87 -12.92 6.91
CA GLU A 209 40.32 -13.10 6.87
C GLU A 209 40.96 -13.12 8.28
N GLU A 210 40.50 -12.30 9.21
CA GLU A 210 40.97 -12.34 10.61
C GLU A 210 40.56 -13.63 11.33
N GLU A 211 39.35 -14.17 11.08
CA GLU A 211 38.93 -15.46 11.64
C GLU A 211 39.73 -16.66 11.07
N GLU A 212 40.15 -16.61 9.79
CA GLU A 212 41.02 -17.64 9.20
C GLU A 212 42.46 -17.59 9.75
N GLU A 213 43.04 -16.40 9.99
CA GLU A 213 44.38 -16.28 10.59
C GLU A 213 44.42 -16.81 12.04
N ASP A 214 43.37 -16.57 12.83
CA ASP A 214 43.27 -17.06 14.21
C ASP A 214 43.09 -18.60 14.28
N ALA A 215 42.54 -19.21 13.23
CA ALA A 215 42.39 -20.66 13.12
C ALA A 215 43.70 -21.40 12.81
N ASP A 216 44.66 -20.74 12.16
CA ASP A 216 45.95 -21.35 11.77
C ASP A 216 46.98 -21.38 12.94
N TYR A 217 46.74 -20.62 14.02
CA TYR A 217 47.57 -20.64 15.24
C TYR A 217 47.23 -21.76 16.25
N MET A 218 46.27 -22.64 15.93
CA MET A 218 45.78 -23.71 16.82
C MET A 218 46.39 -25.11 16.57
N TYR A 219 47.44 -25.27 15.76
CA TYR A 219 48.13 -26.56 15.54
C TYR A 219 49.66 -26.52 15.73
#